data_AF-A0A3D3SAT9-F1
#
_entry.id   AF-A0A3D3SAT9-F1
#
_cell.length_a   1.000
_cell.length_b   1.000
_cell.length_c   1.000
_cell.angle_alpha   90.00
_cell.angle_beta   90.00
_cell.angle_gamma   90.00
#
_symmetry.space_group_name_H-M   'P 1'
#
loop_
_entity.id
_entity.type
_entity.pdbx_description
1 polymer ?
#
loop_
_entity_poly.entity_id
_entity_poly.type
_entity_poly.pdbx_seq_one_letter_code
_entity_poly.pdbx_strand_id
1 'polypeptide(L)'
;MIGFFVKKAFFDGWDNLFALAAFNLVHLVLLGLFVVLPVSLGIGDAFSIVSIILGFMAIAQWQSITAYAMNGVSDYRSPGFKDTFAHFPSSWKPGLVIGTVNVALWFSITVGIPFYLSQKGFFGLFLASLLFWTCLIALLASQYYLPL
;
A
#
# COMPACT_ATOMS: atom_id res chain seq x y z
N MET A 1 26.23 8.72 -9.29
CA MET A 1 25.87 8.78 -7.85
C MET A 1 24.64 7.94 -7.49
N ILE A 2 23.57 7.95 -8.31
CA ILE A 2 22.36 7.12 -8.06
C ILE A 2 22.69 5.62 -7.86
N GLY A 3 23.51 5.02 -8.72
CA GLY A 3 23.88 3.61 -8.59
C GLY A 3 24.60 3.25 -7.28
N PHE A 4 25.35 4.20 -6.69
CA PHE A 4 25.96 4.00 -5.38
C PHE A 4 24.90 3.95 -4.27
N PHE A 5 23.92 4.86 -4.29
CA PHE A 5 22.83 4.87 -3.30
C PHE A 5 21.95 3.64 -3.39
N VAL A 6 21.60 3.18 -4.59
CA VAL A 6 20.84 1.94 -4.79
C VAL A 6 21.60 0.74 -4.23
N LYS A 7 22.90 0.65 -4.54
CA LYS A 7 23.76 -0.43 -4.02
C LYS A 7 23.86 -0.38 -2.49
N LYS A 8 24.02 0.81 -1.90
CA LYS A 8 24.07 0.99 -0.45
C LYS A 8 22.75 0.56 0.20
N ALA A 9 21.62 1.09 -0.26
CA ALA A 9 20.30 0.75 0.26
C ALA A 9 20.00 -0.76 0.15
N PHE A 10 20.48 -1.41 -0.91
CA PHE A 10 20.39 -2.87 -1.04
C PHE A 10 21.16 -3.61 0.06
N PHE A 11 22.41 -3.22 0.35
CA PHE A 11 23.17 -3.84 1.43
C PHE A 11 22.61 -3.54 2.82
N ASP A 12 22.17 -2.30 3.04
CA ASP A 12 21.50 -1.87 4.27
C ASP A 12 20.23 -2.72 4.53
N GLY A 13 19.45 -2.99 3.48
CA GLY A 13 18.30 -3.90 3.53
C GLY A 13 18.70 -5.37 3.72
N TRP A 14 19.78 -5.82 3.08
CA TRP A 14 20.32 -7.17 3.20
C TRP A 14 20.76 -7.49 4.63
N ASP A 15 21.41 -6.54 5.30
CA ASP A 15 21.85 -6.70 6.70
C ASP A 15 20.65 -6.78 7.66
N ASN A 16 19.46 -6.30 7.24
CA ASN A 16 18.22 -6.33 8.00
C ASN A 16 17.16 -7.28 7.39
N LEU A 17 17.60 -8.32 6.65
CA LEU A 17 16.72 -9.23 5.92
C LEU A 17 15.62 -9.86 6.77
N PHE A 18 15.91 -10.25 8.02
CA PHE A 18 14.92 -10.85 8.91
C PHE A 18 13.84 -9.87 9.34
N ALA A 19 14.19 -8.60 9.56
CA ALA A 19 13.20 -7.56 9.85
C ALA A 19 12.31 -7.31 8.62
N LEU A 20 12.90 -7.24 7.43
CA LEU A 20 12.14 -7.15 6.18
C LEU A 20 11.20 -8.34 5.98
N ALA A 21 11.67 -9.57 6.26
CA ALA A 21 10.85 -10.77 6.19
C ALA A 21 9.67 -10.69 7.18
N ALA A 22 9.91 -10.27 8.43
CA ALA A 22 8.86 -10.08 9.42
C ALA A 22 7.85 -9.00 9.00
N PHE A 23 8.32 -7.88 8.45
CA PHE A 23 7.45 -6.82 7.94
C PHE A 23 6.57 -7.28 6.79
N ASN A 24 7.12 -8.06 5.86
CA ASN A 24 6.35 -8.66 4.76
C ASN A 24 5.38 -9.73 5.25
N LEU A 25 5.73 -10.52 6.27
CA LEU A 25 4.80 -11.48 6.88
C LEU A 25 3.55 -10.79 7.43
N VAL A 26 3.69 -9.64 8.09
CA VAL A 26 2.53 -8.87 8.55
C VAL A 26 1.67 -8.40 7.38
N HIS A 27 2.26 -7.95 6.26
CA HIS A 27 1.50 -7.62 5.05
C HIS A 27 0.71 -8.83 4.52
N LEU A 28 1.33 -10.01 4.48
CA LEU A 28 0.67 -11.25 4.05
C LEU A 28 -0.47 -11.65 5.00
N VAL A 29 -0.28 -11.51 6.31
CA VAL A 29 -1.32 -11.77 7.31
C VAL A 29 -2.49 -10.81 7.12
N LEU A 30 -2.24 -9.51 6.93
CA LEU A 30 -3.29 -8.52 6.68
C LEU A 30 -4.04 -8.80 5.38
N LEU A 31 -3.34 -9.14 4.30
CA LEU A 31 -3.95 -9.56 3.03
C LEU A 31 -4.82 -10.82 3.22
N GLY A 32 -4.28 -11.82 3.93
CA GLY A 32 -4.98 -13.05 4.25
C GLY A 32 -6.26 -12.80 5.03
N LEU A 33 -6.19 -11.96 6.06
CA LEU A 33 -7.29 -11.66 6.96
C LEU A 33 -8.41 -10.85 6.29
N PHE A 34 -8.05 -9.80 5.54
CA PHE A 34 -9.04 -8.84 5.03
C PHE A 34 -9.51 -9.12 3.60
N VAL A 35 -8.76 -9.92 2.83
CA VAL A 35 -9.09 -10.22 1.43
C VAL A 35 -9.35 -11.70 1.22
N VAL A 36 -8.38 -12.57 1.55
CA VAL A 36 -8.46 -14.00 1.23
C VAL A 36 -9.54 -14.69 2.07
N LEU A 37 -9.57 -14.44 3.38
CA LEU A 37 -10.47 -15.10 4.31
C LEU A 37 -11.95 -14.78 4.03
N PRO A 38 -12.39 -13.52 3.86
CA PRO A 38 -13.78 -13.20 3.54
C PRO A 38 -14.27 -13.86 2.25
N VAL A 39 -13.43 -13.83 1.21
CA VAL A 39 -13.73 -14.46 -0.08
C VAL A 39 -13.87 -15.99 0.09
N SER A 40 -12.96 -16.61 0.83
CA SER A 40 -12.96 -18.07 1.06
C SER A 40 -14.15 -18.55 1.90
N LEU A 41 -14.66 -17.70 2.79
CA LEU A 41 -15.83 -17.98 3.62
C LEU A 41 -17.16 -17.68 2.93
N GLY A 42 -17.15 -17.17 1.69
CA GLY A 42 -18.37 -16.80 0.97
C GLY A 42 -19.14 -15.67 1.64
N ILE A 43 -18.43 -14.75 2.31
CA ILE A 43 -19.06 -13.60 2.96
C ILE A 43 -19.72 -12.71 1.89
N GLY A 44 -20.97 -12.30 2.15
CA GLY A 44 -21.76 -11.50 1.21
C GLY A 44 -21.07 -10.20 0.77
N ASP A 45 -21.40 -9.75 -0.44
CA ASP A 45 -20.69 -8.68 -1.16
C ASP A 45 -20.47 -7.40 -0.34
N ALA A 46 -21.49 -6.95 0.42
CA ALA A 46 -21.40 -5.74 1.23
C ALA A 46 -20.33 -5.84 2.34
N PHE A 47 -20.27 -6.99 3.03
CA PHE A 47 -19.28 -7.23 4.08
C PHE A 47 -17.88 -7.42 3.49
N SER A 48 -17.78 -8.05 2.32
CA SER A 48 -16.52 -8.19 1.59
C SER A 48 -15.95 -6.84 1.17
N ILE A 49 -16.79 -5.89 0.73
CA ILE A 49 -16.35 -4.51 0.41
C ILE A 49 -15.80 -3.81 1.67
N VAL A 50 -16.53 -3.86 2.78
CA VAL A 50 -16.07 -3.25 4.04
C VAL A 50 -14.75 -3.87 4.49
N SER A 51 -14.62 -5.19 4.39
CA SER A 51 -13.38 -5.89 4.72
C SER A 51 -12.21 -5.44 3.86
N ILE A 52 -12.41 -5.30 2.54
CA ILE A 52 -11.37 -4.82 1.62
C ILE A 52 -10.95 -3.38 1.97
N ILE A 53 -11.90 -2.49 2.28
CA ILE A 53 -11.60 -1.11 2.69
C ILE A 53 -10.74 -1.12 3.95
N LEU A 54 -11.14 -1.88 4.97
CA LEU A 54 -10.36 -2.02 6.21
C LEU A 54 -8.98 -2.63 5.93
N GLY A 55 -8.88 -3.59 5.00
CA GLY A 55 -7.63 -4.19 4.56
C GLY A 55 -6.67 -3.18 3.94
N PHE A 56 -7.14 -2.34 3.02
CA PHE A 56 -6.31 -1.27 2.45
C PHE A 56 -5.83 -0.28 3.50
N MET A 57 -6.70 0.10 4.44
CA MET A 57 -6.33 1.00 5.54
C MET A 57 -5.28 0.36 6.46
N ALA A 58 -5.47 -0.90 6.85
CA ALA A 58 -4.54 -1.62 7.72
C ALA A 58 -3.18 -1.85 7.04
N ILE A 59 -3.17 -2.26 5.77
CA ILE A 59 -1.96 -2.46 4.98
C ILE A 59 -1.22 -1.13 4.79
N ALA A 60 -1.91 -0.05 4.43
CA ALA A 60 -1.28 1.26 4.28
C ALA A 60 -0.71 1.80 5.59
N GLN A 61 -1.41 1.57 6.70
CA GLN A 61 -0.93 1.96 8.02
C GLN A 61 0.34 1.18 8.39
N TRP A 62 0.36 -0.12 8.15
CA TRP A 62 1.54 -0.95 8.39
C TRP A 62 2.71 -0.53 7.48
N GLN A 63 2.47 -0.31 6.19
CA GLN A 63 3.47 0.19 5.25
C GLN A 63 4.07 1.54 5.68
N SER A 64 3.26 2.42 6.26
CA SER A 64 3.74 3.68 6.82
C SER A 64 4.65 3.43 8.03
N ILE A 65 4.26 2.58 8.97
CA ILE A 65 5.09 2.22 10.14
C ILE A 65 6.43 1.63 9.69
N THR A 66 6.42 0.70 8.74
CA THR A 66 7.64 0.05 8.25
C THR A 66 8.56 1.02 7.52
N ALA A 67 8.02 1.96 6.73
CA ALA A 67 8.82 3.00 6.08
C ALA A 67 9.57 3.88 7.10
N TYR A 68 8.88 4.34 8.15
CA TYR A 68 9.52 5.13 9.21
C TYR A 68 10.54 4.32 10.02
N ALA A 69 10.30 3.04 10.26
CA ALA A 69 11.26 2.17 10.92
C ALA A 69 12.51 1.91 10.05
N MET A 70 12.32 1.76 8.74
CA MET A 70 13.39 1.53 7.77
C MET A 70 14.24 2.76 7.49
N ASN A 71 13.70 3.97 7.64
CA ASN A 71 14.49 5.20 7.55
C ASN A 71 15.71 5.19 8.49
N GLY A 72 15.56 4.65 9.71
CA GLY A 72 16.66 4.50 10.66
C GLY A 72 17.79 3.56 10.21
N VAL A 73 17.53 2.67 9.25
CA VAL A 73 18.55 1.77 8.68
C VAL A 73 19.59 2.54 7.88
N SER A 74 19.19 3.64 7.23
CA SER A 74 20.14 4.51 6.53
C SER A 74 21.18 5.15 7.47
N ASP A 75 20.85 5.26 8.76
CA ASP A 75 21.67 5.74 9.87
C ASP A 75 22.34 4.58 10.65
N TYR A 76 22.51 3.41 10.03
CA TYR A 76 23.15 2.22 10.61
C TYR A 76 22.45 1.66 11.86
N ARG A 77 21.13 1.86 12.00
CA ARG A 77 20.32 1.24 13.04
C ARG A 77 19.60 0.00 12.50
N SER A 78 19.30 -0.95 13.37
CA SER A 78 18.43 -2.08 13.03
C SER A 78 17.06 -1.91 13.67
N PRO A 79 15.95 -2.09 12.92
CA PRO A 79 14.63 -1.92 13.46
C PRO A 79 14.27 -3.08 14.39
N GLY A 80 14.12 -2.77 15.69
CA GLY A 80 13.55 -3.69 16.67
C GLY A 80 12.02 -3.72 16.60
N PHE A 81 11.40 -4.80 17.10
CA PHE A 81 9.93 -4.91 17.14
C PHE A 81 9.29 -3.77 17.94
N LYS A 82 9.79 -3.50 19.16
CA LYS A 82 9.28 -2.41 20.01
C LYS A 82 9.50 -1.04 19.36
N ASP A 83 10.66 -0.83 18.75
CA ASP A 83 11.02 0.44 18.11
C ASP A 83 10.15 0.70 16.87
N THR A 84 9.81 -0.35 16.13
CA THR A 84 8.90 -0.27 14.97
C THR A 84 7.56 0.34 15.37
N PHE A 85 6.93 -0.16 16.44
CA PHE A 85 5.65 0.38 16.91
C PHE A 85 5.77 1.78 17.54
N ALA A 86 6.95 2.16 18.02
CA ALA A 86 7.18 3.52 18.51
C ALA A 86 7.04 4.58 17.40
N HIS A 87 7.13 4.21 16.12
CA HIS A 87 6.91 5.10 14.99
C HIS A 87 5.43 5.35 14.65
N PHE A 88 4.49 4.64 15.28
CA PHE A 88 3.04 4.81 15.02
C PHE A 88 2.54 6.27 15.10
N PRO A 89 2.90 7.07 16.13
CA PRO A 89 2.44 8.46 16.24
C PRO A 89 2.93 9.37 15.11
N SER A 90 4.05 9.03 14.47
CA SER A 90 4.59 9.74 13.32
C SER A 90 4.00 9.24 11.99
N SER A 91 3.59 7.97 11.94
CA SER A 91 3.20 7.29 10.71
C SER A 91 1.69 7.23 10.46
N TRP A 92 0.84 7.55 11.45
CA TRP A 92 -0.62 7.43 11.30
C TRP A 92 -1.24 8.37 10.26
N LYS A 93 -0.83 9.65 10.19
CA LYS A 93 -1.37 10.56 9.16
C LYS A 93 -0.96 10.12 7.76
N PRO A 94 0.34 9.85 7.48
CA PRO A 94 0.73 9.35 6.17
C PRO A 94 0.05 8.02 5.79
N GLY A 95 -0.10 7.11 6.76
CA GLY A 95 -0.77 5.82 6.54
C GLY A 95 -2.24 5.97 6.18
N LEU A 96 -2.98 6.85 6.87
CA LEU A 96 -4.38 7.16 6.54
C LEU A 96 -4.52 7.79 5.14
N VAL A 97 -3.62 8.68 4.76
CA VAL A 97 -3.64 9.32 3.43
C VAL A 97 -3.43 8.27 2.34
N ILE A 98 -2.40 7.43 2.46
CA ILE A 98 -2.13 6.35 1.50
C ILE A 98 -3.27 5.35 1.47
N GLY A 99 -3.82 4.98 2.64
CA GLY A 99 -4.95 4.07 2.74
C GLY A 99 -6.16 4.60 1.97
N THR A 100 -6.48 5.87 2.16
CA THR A 100 -7.58 6.54 1.45
C THR A 100 -7.34 6.60 -0.06
N VAL A 101 -6.12 6.94 -0.48
CA VAL A 101 -5.72 6.94 -1.89
C VAL A 101 -5.85 5.54 -2.49
N ASN A 102 -5.38 4.50 -1.79
CA ASN A 102 -5.47 3.11 -2.24
C ASN A 102 -6.91 2.63 -2.35
N VAL A 103 -7.79 2.99 -1.40
CA VAL A 103 -9.23 2.70 -1.48
C VAL A 103 -9.85 3.39 -2.70
N ALA A 104 -9.53 4.67 -2.93
CA ALA A 104 -10.03 5.41 -4.09
C ALA A 104 -9.53 4.81 -5.42
N LEU A 105 -8.27 4.36 -5.47
CA LEU A 105 -7.70 3.69 -6.63
C LEU A 105 -8.37 2.34 -6.88
N TRP A 106 -8.53 1.52 -5.84
CA TRP A 106 -9.22 0.24 -5.92
C TRP A 106 -10.66 0.42 -6.42
N PHE A 107 -11.41 1.37 -5.87
CA PHE A 107 -12.77 1.66 -6.33
C PHE A 107 -12.80 2.16 -7.77
N SER A 108 -11.88 3.07 -8.14
CA SER A 108 -11.78 3.60 -9.51
C SER A 108 -11.50 2.49 -10.52
N ILE A 109 -10.62 1.55 -10.19
CA ILE A 109 -10.24 0.44 -11.07
C ILE A 109 -11.36 -0.61 -11.16
N THR A 110 -11.98 -0.97 -10.05
CA THR A 110 -12.95 -2.08 -9.99
C THR A 110 -14.38 -1.66 -10.33
N VAL A 111 -14.75 -0.41 -10.09
CA VAL A 111 -16.11 0.11 -10.32
C VAL A 111 -16.10 1.22 -11.37
N GLY A 112 -15.23 2.22 -11.21
CA GLY A 112 -15.20 3.42 -12.07
C GLY A 112 -14.90 3.11 -13.54
N ILE A 113 -13.83 2.36 -13.82
CA ILE A 113 -13.45 2.00 -15.20
C ILE A 113 -14.54 1.13 -15.86
N PRO A 114 -15.01 0.03 -15.25
CA PRO A 114 -16.09 -0.77 -15.83
C PRO A 114 -17.38 0.03 -16.07
N PHE A 115 -17.74 0.93 -15.14
CA PHE A 115 -18.88 1.83 -15.32
C PHE A 115 -18.76 2.67 -16.60
N TYR A 116 -17.63 3.34 -16.82
CA TYR A 116 -17.45 4.16 -18.02
C TYR A 116 -17.39 3.33 -19.31
N LEU A 117 -16.79 2.14 -19.28
CA LEU A 117 -16.78 1.24 -20.43
C LEU A 117 -18.18 0.68 -20.76
N SER A 118 -19.05 0.50 -19.76
CA SER A 118 -20.42 0.00 -19.95
C SER A 118 -21.33 0.96 -20.71
N GLN A 119 -21.01 2.26 -20.74
CA GLN A 119 -21.80 3.30 -21.41
C GLN A 119 -21.78 3.20 -22.95
N LYS A 120 -20.93 2.32 -23.52
CA LYS A 120 -20.82 2.03 -24.96
C LYS A 120 -20.78 3.30 -25.83
N GLY A 121 -19.60 3.87 -26.00
CA GLY A 121 -19.40 5.02 -26.88
C GLY A 121 -18.02 5.66 -26.70
N PHE A 122 -17.69 6.59 -27.59
CA PHE A 122 -16.41 7.31 -27.54
C PHE A 122 -16.19 8.04 -26.22
N PHE A 123 -17.22 8.69 -25.69
CA PHE A 123 -17.13 9.44 -24.43
C PHE A 123 -16.84 8.53 -23.22
N GLY A 124 -17.48 7.35 -23.17
CA GLY A 124 -17.20 6.34 -22.13
C GLY A 124 -15.77 5.80 -22.22
N LEU A 125 -15.29 5.49 -23.43
CA LEU A 125 -13.90 5.07 -23.63
C LEU A 125 -12.90 6.15 -23.23
N PHE A 126 -13.17 7.41 -23.59
CA PHE A 126 -12.33 8.54 -23.23
C PHE A 126 -12.23 8.72 -21.71
N LEU A 127 -13.35 8.73 -21.00
CA LEU A 127 -13.37 8.86 -19.53
C LEU A 127 -12.73 7.67 -18.83
N ALA A 128 -12.97 6.44 -19.30
CA ALA A 128 -12.31 5.24 -18.78
C ALA A 128 -10.79 5.33 -18.94
N SER A 129 -10.31 5.79 -20.11
CA SER A 129 -8.88 5.97 -20.40
C SER A 129 -8.27 7.07 -19.52
N LEU A 130 -8.96 8.20 -19.36
CA LEU A 130 -8.51 9.29 -18.50
C LEU A 130 -8.40 8.85 -17.04
N LEU A 131 -9.41 8.13 -16.53
CA LEU A 131 -9.40 7.58 -15.18
C LEU A 131 -8.28 6.56 -14.99
N PHE A 132 -8.06 5.68 -15.97
CA PHE A 132 -6.95 4.71 -15.95
C PHE A 132 -5.59 5.41 -15.82
N TRP A 133 -5.30 6.40 -16.66
CA TRP A 133 -4.03 7.14 -16.59
C TRP A 133 -3.87 7.90 -15.28
N THR A 134 -4.96 8.47 -14.76
CA THR A 134 -4.98 9.12 -13.44
C THR A 134 -4.62 8.13 -12.34
N CYS A 135 -5.19 6.93 -12.37
CA CYS A 135 -4.87 5.87 -11.40
C CYS A 135 -3.40 5.43 -11.51
N LEU A 136 -2.88 5.26 -12.73
CA LEU A 136 -1.49 4.86 -12.95
C LEU A 136 -0.52 5.91 -12.41
N ILE A 137 -0.76 7.20 -12.70
CA ILE A 137 0.06 8.30 -12.19
C ILE A 137 0.01 8.35 -10.66
N ALA A 138 -1.19 8.21 -10.07
CA ALA A 138 -1.34 8.18 -8.62
C ALA A 138 -0.59 7.01 -7.96
N LEU A 139 -0.64 5.81 -8.55
CA LEU A 139 0.12 4.64 -8.08
C LEU A 139 1.63 4.85 -8.13
N LEU A 140 2.13 5.49 -9.19
CA LEU A 140 3.56 5.80 -9.32
C LEU A 140 3.97 6.90 -8.34
N ALA A 141 3.16 7.93 -8.18
CA ALA A 141 3.42 9.01 -7.23
C ALA A 141 3.40 8.53 -5.78
N SER A 142 2.51 7.60 -5.42
CA SER A 142 2.39 7.09 -4.05
C SER A 142 3.64 6.35 -3.57
N GLN A 143 4.47 5.83 -4.48
CA GLN A 143 5.74 5.19 -4.13
C GLN A 143 6.73 6.14 -3.44
N TYR A 144 6.57 7.46 -3.63
CA TYR A 144 7.49 8.48 -3.12
C TYR A 144 6.87 9.33 -2.00
N TYR A 145 5.67 8.98 -1.53
CA TYR A 145 4.97 9.78 -0.51
C TYR A 145 5.48 9.50 0.90
N LEU A 146 5.86 8.25 1.20
CA LEU A 146 6.46 7.89 2.49
C LEU A 146 7.95 8.26 2.53
N PRO A 147 8.50 8.54 3.72
CA PRO A 147 9.92 8.74 3.86
C PRO A 147 10.69 7.49 3.43
N LEU A 148 11.76 7.72 2.66
CA LEU A 148 12.80 6.75 2.35
C LEU A 148 13.71 6.55 3.56
#